data_AF-A0A927ZBP0-F1
#
_entry.id   AF-A0A927ZBP0-F1
#
_cell.length_a   1.000
_cell.length_b   1.000
_cell.length_c   1.000
_cell.angle_alpha   90.00
_cell.angle_beta   90.00
_cell.angle_gamma   90.00
#
_symmetry.space_group_name_H-M   'P 1'
#
loop_
_entity.id
_entity.type
_entity.pdbx_description
1 polymer ?
#
loop_
_entity_poly.entity_id
_entity_poly.type
_entity_poly.pdbx_seq_one_letter_code
_entity_poly.pdbx_strand_id
1 'polypeptide(L)' 'MSFQYVIRKVTKEPSPCHRNVMNASIPDDAGYKPENRVIVENGPAELHSTFNAVRIVEAVNEVGVPCVLSMCLS' A
#
# COMPACT_ATOMS: atom_id res chain seq x y z
N MET A 1 -3.61 -28.09 13.78
CA MET A 1 -2.55 -27.39 13.03
C MET A 1 -2.81 -25.90 13.14
N SER A 2 -2.02 -25.22 13.96
CA SER A 2 -2.15 -23.79 14.24
C SER A 2 -1.43 -22.98 13.16
N PHE A 3 -2.17 -22.23 12.37
CA PHE A 3 -1.62 -21.27 11.42
C PHE A 3 -1.11 -20.05 12.19
N GLN A 4 0.21 -19.94 12.28
CA GLN A 4 0.85 -18.79 12.88
C GLN A 4 0.86 -17.67 11.84
N TYR A 5 -0.10 -16.75 11.93
CA TYR A 5 -0.06 -15.52 11.15
C TYR A 5 1.22 -14.78 11.54
N VAL A 6 2.23 -14.82 10.70
CA VAL A 6 3.36 -13.90 10.81
C VAL A 6 2.84 -12.54 10.38
N ILE A 7 2.20 -11.84 11.33
CA ILE A 7 2.00 -10.41 11.25
C ILE A 7 3.41 -9.82 11.35
N ARG A 8 4.13 -9.76 10.22
CA ARG A 8 5.19 -8.77 10.10
C ARG A 8 4.51 -7.44 10.38
N LYS A 9 5.14 -6.65 11.23
CA LYS A 9 4.75 -5.30 11.65
C LYS A 9 4.82 -4.36 10.42
N VAL A 10 4.05 -4.66 9.38
CA VAL A 10 3.73 -3.77 8.29
C VAL A 10 2.58 -2.98 8.86
N THR A 11 2.91 -1.81 9.39
CA THR A 11 1.97 -0.74 9.62
C THR A 11 1.00 -0.74 8.44
N LYS A 12 -0.30 -0.94 8.71
CA LYS A 12 -1.35 -0.73 7.70
C LYS A 12 -1.39 0.77 7.45
N GLU A 13 -0.43 1.26 6.70
CA GLU A 13 -0.32 2.66 6.37
C GLU A 13 -1.28 2.91 5.21
N PRO A 14 -2.29 3.76 5.37
CA PRO A 14 -3.02 4.23 4.21
C PRO A 14 -2.00 4.97 3.33
N SER A 15 -1.74 4.46 2.13
CA SER A 15 -0.99 5.22 1.13
C SER A 15 -1.93 6.25 0.52
N PRO A 16 -1.69 7.56 0.70
CA PRO A 16 -2.53 8.62 0.17
C PRO A 16 -2.37 8.75 -1.35
N CYS A 17 -1.40 8.05 -1.96
CA CYS A 17 -1.05 8.11 -3.37
C CYS A 17 -0.70 6.71 -3.91
N HIS A 18 -1.12 6.44 -5.15
CA HIS A 18 -0.80 5.23 -5.90
C HIS A 18 -0.30 5.62 -7.29
N ARG A 19 0.89 5.15 -7.64
CA ARG A 19 1.50 5.41 -8.95
C ARG A 19 1.05 4.40 -9.99
N ASN A 20 0.88 4.85 -11.22
CA ASN A 20 0.51 4.02 -12.38
C ASN A 20 1.71 3.23 -12.93
N VAL A 21 2.44 2.55 -12.06
CA VAL A 21 3.61 1.73 -12.42
C VAL A 21 3.65 0.45 -11.58
N MET A 22 3.78 -0.68 -12.25
CA MET A 22 4.17 -1.97 -11.67
C MET A 22 5.68 -2.15 -11.75
N ASN A 23 6.28 -2.31 -10.58
CA ASN A 23 7.68 -2.65 -10.44
C ASN A 23 7.84 -3.62 -9.27
N ALA A 24 7.79 -4.92 -9.55
CA ALA A 24 7.79 -5.95 -8.53
C ALA A 24 9.23 -6.38 -8.19
N SER A 25 9.60 -6.33 -6.91
CA SER A 25 10.91 -6.79 -6.45
C SER A 25 11.05 -8.32 -6.48
N ILE A 26 9.94 -9.03 -6.27
CA ILE A 26 9.82 -10.49 -6.32
C ILE A 26 8.67 -10.85 -7.26
N PRO A 27 8.68 -12.05 -7.89
CA PRO A 27 7.54 -12.51 -8.66
C PRO A 27 6.30 -12.69 -7.78
N ASP A 28 5.13 -12.56 -8.37
CA ASP A 28 3.87 -12.97 -7.75
C ASP A 28 3.72 -14.50 -7.70
N ASP A 29 2.59 -14.99 -7.16
CA ASP A 29 2.31 -16.42 -7.01
C ASP A 29 2.20 -17.17 -8.36
N ALA A 30 1.98 -16.45 -9.47
CA ALA A 30 1.98 -17.00 -10.82
C ALA A 30 3.35 -16.94 -11.50
N GLY A 31 4.38 -16.45 -10.80
CA GLY A 31 5.73 -16.26 -11.34
C GLY A 31 5.90 -14.99 -12.17
N TYR A 32 4.88 -14.13 -12.25
CA TYR A 32 4.95 -12.89 -13.02
C TYR A 32 5.69 -11.81 -12.22
N LYS A 33 6.71 -11.21 -12.85
CA LYS A 33 7.53 -10.14 -12.26
C LYS A 33 7.62 -8.96 -13.22
N PRO A 34 6.68 -8.00 -13.16
CA PRO A 34 6.72 -6.80 -13.98
C PRO A 34 7.84 -5.86 -13.52
N GLU A 35 8.60 -5.34 -14.47
CA GLU A 35 9.66 -4.35 -14.23
C GLU A 35 9.33 -3.08 -15.03
N ASN A 36 9.11 -1.96 -14.32
CA ASN A 36 8.76 -0.64 -14.88
C ASN A 36 7.63 -0.66 -15.93
N ARG A 37 6.54 -1.38 -15.65
CA ARG A 37 5.37 -1.47 -16.54
C ARG A 37 4.28 -0.50 -16.13
N VAL A 38 3.63 0.14 -17.09
CA VAL A 38 2.43 0.95 -16.82
C VAL A 38 1.27 0.03 -16.42
N ILE A 39 0.43 0.42 -15.46
CA ILE A 39 -0.76 -0.36 -15.07
C ILE A 39 -1.89 -0.13 -16.08
N VAL A 40 -2.23 1.12 -16.33
CA VAL A 40 -3.30 1.55 -17.25
C VAL A 40 -2.74 2.50 -18.28
N GLU A 41 -2.74 2.06 -19.54
CA GLU A 41 -2.35 2.89 -20.69
C GLU A 41 -3.24 4.14 -20.78
N ASN A 42 -2.61 5.31 -21.00
CA ASN A 42 -3.27 6.63 -21.00
C ASN A 42 -3.98 7.02 -19.68
N GLY A 43 -3.76 6.28 -18.60
CA GLY A 43 -4.24 6.64 -17.27
C GLY A 43 -3.43 7.78 -16.62
N PRO A 44 -3.95 8.41 -15.56
CA PRO A 44 -3.18 9.40 -14.81
C PRO A 44 -1.91 8.76 -14.21
N ALA A 45 -0.85 9.56 -14.06
CA ALA A 45 0.42 9.09 -13.50
C ALA A 45 0.28 8.64 -12.03
N GLU A 46 -0.61 9.30 -11.28
CA GLU A 46 -0.87 9.05 -9.88
C GLU A 46 -2.36 9.26 -9.57
N LEU A 47 -2.87 8.48 -8.62
CA LEU A 47 -4.21 8.65 -8.04
C LEU A 47 -4.10 8.81 -6.53
N HIS A 48 -4.82 9.79 -5.99
CA HIS A 48 -4.94 9.98 -4.55
C HIS A 48 -6.11 9.18 -3.98
N SER A 49 -5.93 8.65 -2.77
CA SER A 49 -7.00 8.00 -2.04
C SER A 49 -8.13 9.00 -1.74
N THR A 50 -9.38 8.59 -1.96
CA THR A 50 -10.56 9.39 -1.61
C THR A 50 -11.00 9.19 -0.16
N PHE A 51 -10.40 8.23 0.56
CA PHE A 51 -10.65 8.04 1.98
C PHE A 51 -9.99 9.14 2.80
N ASN A 52 -10.63 9.53 3.90
CA ASN A 52 -10.01 10.43 4.88
C ASN A 52 -8.97 9.67 5.70
N ALA A 53 -7.79 9.50 5.11
CA ALA A 53 -6.69 8.73 5.68
C ALA A 53 -6.25 9.27 7.05
N VAL A 54 -6.30 10.59 7.25
CA VAL A 54 -5.97 11.25 8.52
C VAL A 54 -6.90 10.75 9.63
N ARG A 55 -8.23 10.81 9.41
CA ARG A 55 -9.21 10.34 10.40
C ARG A 55 -9.11 8.84 10.70
N ILE A 56 -8.72 8.04 9.71
CA ILE A 56 -8.48 6.62 9.90
C ILE A 56 -7.27 6.41 10.82
N VAL A 57 -6.17 7.11 10.58
CA VAL A 57 -4.96 7.03 11.43
C VAL A 57 -5.27 7.47 12.85
N GLU A 58 -6.00 8.57 13.04
CA GLU A 58 -6.44 9.04 14.36
C GLU A 58 -7.25 7.96 15.09
N ALA A 59 -8.31 7.43 14.46
CA ALA A 59 -9.17 6.42 15.05
C ALA A 59 -8.44 5.11 15.40
N VAL A 60 -7.47 4.70 14.57
CA VAL A 60 -6.66 3.50 14.83
C VAL A 60 -5.70 3.72 16.00
N ASN A 61 -5.10 4.91 16.10
CA ASN A 61 -4.25 5.27 17.22
C ASN A 61 -5.04 5.40 18.54
N GLU A 62 -6.28 5.89 18.51
CA GLU A 62 -7.16 5.98 19.68
C GLU A 62 -7.45 4.62 20.33
N VAL A 63 -7.52 3.54 19.56
CA VAL A 63 -7.68 2.17 20.08
C VAL A 63 -6.36 1.51 20.49
N GLY A 64 -5.28 2.30 20.58
CA GLY A 64 -3.97 1.84 21.02
C GLY A 64 -3.16 1.08 19.97
N VAL A 65 -3.55 1.17 18.69
CA VAL A 65 -2.83 0.54 17.58
C VAL A 65 -1.97 1.59 16.88
N PRO A 66 -0.63 1.49 16.92
CA PRO A 66 0.24 2.46 16.24
C PRO A 66 0.00 2.46 14.73
N CYS A 67 -0.34 3.62 14.19
CA CYS A 67 -0.61 3.83 12.77
C CYS A 67 -0.05 5.18 12.30
N VAL A 68 0.49 5.19 11.08
CA VAL A 68 1.03 6.39 10.42
C VAL A 68 0.58 6.41 8.97
N LEU A 69 0.60 7.60 8.36
CA LEU A 69 0.42 7.73 6.91
C LEU A 69 1.72 7.41 6.20
N SER A 70 1.66 6.52 5.22
CA SER A 70 2.76 6.35 4.27
C SER A 70 2.73 7.51 3.29
N MET A 71 3.86 7.91 2.74
CA MET A 71 3.88 8.80 1.57
C MET A 71 4.82 8.21 0.54
N CYS A 72 4.38 8.10 -0.72
CA CYS A 72 5.33 7.91 -1.80
C CYS A 72 6.09 9.22 -2.00
N LEU A 73 7.35 9.27 -1.57
CA LEU A 73 8.26 10.36 -1.97
C LEU A 73 8.54 10.24 -3.48
N SER A 74 8.51 11.39 -4.16
CA SER A 74 8.85 11.58 -5.58
C SER A 74 10.36 11.61 -5.79
#